data_AF-A0A7S1S931-F1
#
_entry.id   AF-A0A7S1S931-F1
#
_cell.length_a   1.000
_cell.length_b   1.000
_cell.length_c   1.000
_cell.angle_alpha   90.00
_cell.angle_beta   90.00
_cell.angle_gamma   90.00
#
_symmetry.space_group_name_H-M   'P 1'
#
loop_
_entity.id
_entity.type
_entity.pdbx_description
1 polymer ?
#
loop_
_entity_poly.entity_id
_entity_poly.type
_entity_poly.pdbx_seq_one_letter_code
_entity_poly.pdbx_strand_id
1 'polypeptide(L)'
;GGRQYTLVAQVYNPPSTSSALTWSLDSFKDTAAEPYTPLDESHLPGFPINNVLITFLVSNVNDVRNGGANVYDVDITLQFPDPLLDNDELVLTGPKGFNLVGNADTMACNNFRYAGGSSPLPTTGDYRCEYVSQVTTMRWVINENREEAYPQNTDIRFKIATRNPARTPFLTENFWRASHLRGALIKSSHVHEGWAINPQLGQVDIQLRVGSKRAAGSVSDLVLTSTPVSDAGAPRAEALLPAEF
;
A
#
# COMPACT_ATOMS: atom_id res chain seq x y z
N GLY A 1 -22.00 14.43 10.28
CA GLY A 1 -22.30 13.08 10.81
C GLY A 1 -21.08 12.21 10.59
N GLY A 2 -20.55 11.58 11.64
CA GLY A 2 -19.37 10.73 11.55
C GLY A 2 -19.72 9.31 11.11
N ARG A 3 -18.83 8.65 10.34
CA ARG A 3 -18.90 7.20 10.07
C ARG A 3 -18.96 6.45 11.40
N GLN A 4 -20.07 5.76 11.69
CA GLN A 4 -20.23 4.97 12.91
C GLN A 4 -19.78 3.51 12.73
N TYR A 5 -19.84 2.96 11.52
CA TYR A 5 -19.50 1.57 11.23
C TYR A 5 -18.75 1.43 9.90
N THR A 6 -17.77 0.52 9.84
CA THR A 6 -17.07 0.11 8.61
C THR A 6 -17.16 -1.40 8.51
N LEU A 7 -17.80 -1.89 7.44
CA LEU A 7 -17.87 -3.32 7.14
C LEU A 7 -16.79 -3.66 6.12
N VAL A 8 -16.00 -4.70 6.41
CA VAL A 8 -15.01 -5.27 5.51
C VAL A 8 -15.41 -6.71 5.25
N ALA A 9 -15.75 -7.02 4.00
CA ALA A 9 -16.03 -8.38 3.56
C ALA A 9 -14.83 -8.95 2.80
N GLN A 10 -14.50 -10.21 3.06
CA GLN A 10 -13.60 -10.99 2.20
C GLN A 10 -14.45 -11.73 1.17
N VAL A 11 -14.17 -11.53 -0.11
CA VAL A 11 -14.93 -12.10 -1.21
C VAL A 11 -14.00 -12.96 -2.06
N TYR A 12 -14.45 -14.18 -2.37
CA TYR A 12 -13.75 -15.07 -3.29
C TYR A 12 -14.25 -14.82 -4.71
N ASN A 13 -13.35 -14.44 -5.60
CA ASN A 13 -13.69 -14.23 -7.01
C ASN A 13 -13.75 -15.57 -7.76
N PRO A 14 -14.73 -15.79 -8.67
CA PRO A 14 -14.75 -16.95 -9.54
C PRO A 14 -13.46 -17.08 -10.39
N PRO A 15 -13.14 -18.31 -10.85
CA PRO A 15 -11.92 -18.57 -11.62
C PRO A 15 -11.97 -18.04 -13.07
N SER A 16 -13.12 -17.55 -13.53
CA SER A 16 -13.34 -17.04 -14.88
C SER A 16 -13.56 -15.53 -14.88
N THR A 17 -13.16 -14.87 -15.96
CA THR A 17 -13.45 -13.45 -16.17
C THR A 17 -14.94 -13.19 -16.28
N SER A 18 -15.41 -12.07 -15.74
CA SER A 18 -16.82 -11.66 -15.80
C SER A 18 -16.96 -10.14 -15.79
N SER A 19 -18.07 -9.65 -16.34
CA SER A 19 -18.45 -8.24 -16.19
C SER A 19 -18.81 -7.91 -14.74
N ALA A 20 -18.73 -6.62 -14.39
CA ALA A 20 -19.24 -6.14 -13.11
C ALA A 20 -20.76 -6.37 -13.02
N LEU A 21 -21.21 -6.89 -11.88
CA LEU A 21 -22.62 -6.95 -11.50
C LEU A 21 -22.86 -6.09 -10.27
N THR A 22 -24.07 -5.58 -10.09
CA THR A 22 -24.45 -4.80 -8.90
C THR A 22 -24.46 -5.69 -7.66
N TRP A 23 -23.90 -5.20 -6.57
CA TRP A 23 -23.97 -5.83 -5.25
C TRP A 23 -25.08 -5.16 -4.43
N SER A 24 -25.84 -5.94 -3.66
CA SER A 24 -26.79 -5.42 -2.66
C SER A 24 -26.19 -5.53 -1.25
N LEU A 25 -26.49 -4.52 -0.43
CA LEU A 25 -26.20 -4.49 0.99
C LEU A 25 -27.52 -4.22 1.72
N ASP A 26 -27.96 -5.22 2.46
CA ASP A 26 -29.25 -5.22 3.11
C ASP A 26 -29.08 -5.26 4.64
N SER A 27 -29.85 -4.44 5.35
CA SER A 27 -29.95 -4.47 6.81
C SER A 27 -31.25 -5.19 7.20
N PHE A 28 -31.25 -5.95 8.30
CA PHE A 28 -32.42 -6.69 8.75
C PHE A 28 -32.71 -6.40 10.21
N LYS A 29 -34.00 -6.32 10.56
CA LYS A 29 -34.43 -6.16 11.96
C LYS A 29 -34.21 -7.44 12.76
N ASP A 30 -34.37 -8.56 12.08
CA ASP A 30 -34.33 -9.89 12.65
C ASP A 30 -33.03 -10.60 12.26
N THR A 31 -32.50 -11.40 13.18
CA THR A 31 -31.28 -12.19 12.98
C THR A 31 -31.40 -13.23 11.86
N ALA A 32 -32.62 -13.62 11.49
CA ALA A 32 -32.87 -14.56 10.40
C ALA A 32 -32.49 -14.01 9.01
N ALA A 33 -32.39 -12.67 8.86
CA ALA A 33 -31.99 -12.00 7.61
C ALA A 33 -32.74 -12.51 6.37
N GLU A 34 -34.07 -12.65 6.49
CA GLU A 34 -34.90 -13.21 5.41
C GLU A 34 -34.93 -12.27 4.20
N PRO A 35 -34.66 -12.77 2.96
CA PRO A 35 -34.43 -11.95 1.76
C PRO A 35 -35.55 -10.97 1.38
N TYR A 36 -36.77 -11.19 1.87
CA TYR A 36 -37.96 -10.40 1.53
C TYR A 36 -38.33 -9.37 2.60
N THR A 37 -37.53 -9.23 3.66
CA THR A 37 -37.79 -8.29 4.77
C THR A 37 -36.60 -7.38 5.12
N PRO A 38 -35.86 -6.82 4.15
CA PRO A 38 -34.83 -5.84 4.48
C PRO A 38 -35.47 -4.59 5.11
N LEU A 39 -34.83 -4.07 6.15
CA LEU A 39 -35.13 -2.75 6.72
C LEU A 39 -34.62 -1.64 5.80
N ASP A 40 -33.36 -1.79 5.36
CA ASP A 40 -32.70 -0.90 4.43
C ASP A 40 -32.04 -1.75 3.34
N GLU A 41 -32.10 -1.27 2.10
CA GLU A 41 -31.44 -1.88 0.94
C GLU A 41 -30.58 -0.81 0.27
N SER A 42 -29.34 -1.18 -0.06
CA SER A 42 -28.43 -0.31 -0.79
C SER A 42 -27.76 -1.08 -1.91
N HIS A 43 -27.66 -0.46 -3.08
CA HIS A 43 -26.96 -1.02 -4.22
C HIS A 43 -25.63 -0.32 -4.40
N LEU A 44 -24.59 -1.12 -4.59
CA LEU A 44 -23.26 -0.64 -4.94
C LEU A 44 -22.79 -1.31 -6.24
N PRO A 45 -22.10 -0.58 -7.13
CA PRO A 45 -21.53 -1.17 -8.32
C PRO A 45 -20.49 -2.22 -7.91
N GLY A 46 -20.58 -3.43 -8.45
CA GLY A 46 -19.49 -4.39 -8.36
C GLY A 46 -18.34 -4.02 -9.30
N PHE A 47 -17.39 -4.95 -9.42
CA PHE A 47 -16.21 -4.77 -10.23
C PHE A 47 -16.06 -5.93 -11.24
N PRO A 48 -15.47 -5.68 -12.42
CA PRO A 48 -15.20 -6.74 -13.38
C PRO A 48 -14.09 -7.66 -12.86
N ILE A 49 -14.11 -8.91 -13.30
CA ILE A 49 -13.09 -9.91 -13.01
C ILE A 49 -12.28 -10.12 -14.29
N ASN A 50 -10.99 -9.83 -14.22
CA ASN A 50 -10.02 -9.99 -15.31
C ASN A 50 -9.03 -11.13 -14.98
N ASN A 51 -8.17 -11.48 -15.94
CA ASN A 51 -7.13 -12.48 -15.69
C ASN A 51 -6.17 -12.01 -14.59
N VAL A 52 -5.65 -12.95 -13.80
CA VAL A 52 -4.60 -12.64 -12.81
C VAL A 52 -3.23 -12.59 -13.50
N LEU A 53 -2.30 -11.76 -13.03
CA LEU A 53 -0.88 -11.92 -13.43
C LEU A 53 -0.41 -13.30 -12.95
N ILE A 54 0.39 -13.99 -13.77
CA ILE A 54 0.94 -15.31 -13.41
C ILE A 54 1.82 -15.19 -12.18
N THR A 55 2.67 -14.17 -12.18
CA THR A 55 3.53 -13.84 -11.05
C THR A 55 3.42 -12.34 -10.77
N PHE A 56 3.11 -12.00 -9.52
CA PHE A 56 3.34 -10.67 -8.98
C PHE A 56 3.93 -10.83 -7.58
N LEU A 57 5.23 -10.57 -7.46
CA LEU A 57 5.94 -10.68 -6.19
C LEU A 57 6.54 -9.34 -5.83
N VAL A 58 6.42 -8.99 -4.55
CA VAL A 58 7.00 -7.78 -3.96
C VAL A 58 7.79 -8.18 -2.72
N SER A 59 9.08 -7.83 -2.69
CA SER A 59 9.97 -8.15 -1.57
C SER A 59 10.69 -6.92 -1.05
N ASN A 60 10.51 -6.63 0.24
CA ASN A 60 11.35 -5.69 0.98
C ASN A 60 12.61 -6.44 1.43
N VAL A 61 13.66 -6.41 0.60
CA VAL A 61 14.82 -7.32 0.70
C VAL A 61 15.51 -7.25 2.06
N ASN A 62 15.62 -6.05 2.63
CA ASN A 62 16.30 -5.80 3.89
C ASN A 62 15.34 -5.70 5.10
N ASP A 63 14.07 -6.06 4.91
CA ASP A 63 13.00 -6.01 5.92
C ASP A 63 12.93 -4.69 6.70
N VAL A 64 13.16 -3.56 6.01
CA VAL A 64 13.14 -2.24 6.64
C VAL A 64 11.69 -1.83 6.89
N ARG A 65 11.25 -1.90 8.16
CA ARG A 65 9.85 -1.65 8.57
C ARG A 65 9.64 -0.35 9.35
N ASN A 66 10.70 0.38 9.68
CA ASN A 66 10.57 1.61 10.48
C ASN A 66 9.75 2.66 9.72
N GLY A 67 8.82 3.31 10.42
CA GLY A 67 7.99 4.37 9.86
C GLY A 67 8.82 5.54 9.37
N GLY A 68 8.54 6.03 8.16
CA GLY A 68 9.29 7.13 7.53
C GLY A 68 10.71 6.78 7.06
N ALA A 69 11.17 5.54 7.22
CA ALA A 69 12.48 5.11 6.74
C ALA A 69 12.48 4.89 5.21
N ASN A 70 13.66 5.10 4.59
CA ASN A 70 13.88 4.76 3.20
C ASN A 70 14.17 3.25 3.08
N VAL A 71 13.51 2.61 2.12
CA VAL A 71 13.71 1.23 1.71
C VAL A 71 14.32 1.25 0.32
N TYR A 72 15.61 0.94 0.20
CA TYR A 72 16.38 1.14 -1.05
C TYR A 72 16.26 -0.01 -2.07
N ASP A 73 15.79 -1.18 -1.60
CA ASP A 73 15.69 -2.42 -2.37
C ASP A 73 14.31 -3.06 -2.16
N VAL A 74 13.32 -2.57 -2.91
CA VAL A 74 12.06 -3.29 -3.11
C VAL A 74 12.15 -4.04 -4.44
N ASP A 75 12.25 -5.37 -4.37
CA ASP A 75 12.33 -6.22 -5.55
C ASP A 75 10.92 -6.54 -6.04
N ILE A 76 10.67 -6.29 -7.32
CA ILE A 76 9.39 -6.53 -7.99
C ILE A 76 9.63 -7.54 -9.13
N THR A 77 8.78 -8.57 -9.17
CA THR A 77 8.72 -9.52 -10.30
C THR A 77 7.31 -9.55 -10.85
N LEU A 78 7.19 -9.34 -12.16
CA LEU A 78 5.94 -9.38 -12.91
C LEU A 78 6.03 -10.44 -14.01
N GLN A 79 4.96 -11.21 -14.19
CA GLN A 79 4.82 -12.16 -15.29
C GLN A 79 3.37 -12.14 -15.78
N PHE A 80 3.20 -11.91 -17.08
CA PHE A 80 1.89 -11.69 -17.69
C PHE A 80 1.37 -12.93 -18.41
N PRO A 81 0.05 -13.20 -18.37
CA PRO A 81 -0.56 -14.33 -19.06
C PRO A 81 -0.70 -14.12 -20.57
N ASP A 82 -0.77 -12.86 -20.99
CA ASP A 82 -0.80 -12.46 -22.40
C ASP A 82 0.53 -11.76 -22.74
N PRO A 83 0.99 -11.80 -24.00
CA PRO A 83 2.14 -11.02 -24.43
C PRO A 83 1.86 -9.52 -24.33
N LEU A 84 2.90 -8.75 -24.02
CA LEU A 84 2.85 -7.30 -24.07
C LEU A 84 3.02 -6.85 -25.51
N LEU A 85 2.16 -5.92 -25.93
CA LEU A 85 2.21 -5.30 -27.26
C LEU A 85 2.55 -3.82 -27.14
N ASP A 86 2.98 -3.22 -28.24
CA ASP A 86 3.18 -1.77 -28.29
C ASP A 86 1.87 -1.02 -27.98
N ASN A 87 1.98 0.06 -27.21
CA ASN A 87 0.89 0.87 -26.63
C ASN A 87 0.10 0.21 -25.49
N ASP A 88 0.47 -1.00 -25.05
CA ASP A 88 -0.02 -1.50 -23.76
C ASP A 88 0.54 -0.62 -22.63
N GLU A 89 -0.24 -0.47 -21.55
CA GLU A 89 0.18 0.28 -20.37
C GLU A 89 0.38 -0.68 -19.19
N LEU A 90 1.53 -0.56 -18.53
CA LEU A 90 1.79 -1.22 -17.26
C LEU A 90 1.69 -0.21 -16.12
N VAL A 91 0.93 -0.59 -15.10
CA VAL A 91 0.63 0.26 -13.95
C VAL A 91 0.98 -0.49 -12.68
N LEU A 92 1.91 0.05 -11.90
CA LEU A 92 2.25 -0.42 -10.56
C LEU A 92 1.85 0.64 -9.53
N THR A 93 0.93 0.30 -8.65
CA THR A 93 0.47 1.17 -7.56
C THR A 93 1.01 0.65 -6.23
N GLY A 94 1.70 1.52 -5.49
CA GLY A 94 2.15 1.22 -4.12
C GLY A 94 1.00 1.31 -3.11
N PRO A 95 1.14 0.67 -1.93
CA PRO A 95 0.18 0.84 -0.85
C PRO A 95 0.10 2.29 -0.40
N LYS A 96 -1.01 2.66 0.24
CA LYS A 96 -1.22 4.05 0.65
C LYS A 96 -0.11 4.51 1.61
N GLY A 97 0.42 5.69 1.34
CA GLY A 97 1.47 6.35 2.11
C GLY A 97 2.89 5.87 1.79
N PHE A 98 3.07 4.79 1.03
CA PHE A 98 4.36 4.42 0.48
C PHE A 98 4.69 5.36 -0.68
N ASN A 99 5.84 6.02 -0.60
CA ASN A 99 6.24 6.98 -1.62
C ASN A 99 7.30 6.37 -2.57
N LEU A 100 6.94 6.19 -3.84
CA LEU A 100 7.84 5.71 -4.90
C LEU A 100 8.39 6.83 -5.79
N VAL A 101 8.04 8.09 -5.52
CA VAL A 101 8.53 9.25 -6.31
C VAL A 101 9.94 9.61 -5.84
N GLY A 102 10.88 9.64 -6.77
CA GLY A 102 12.25 10.08 -6.53
C GLY A 102 12.42 11.58 -6.75
N ASN A 103 11.92 12.07 -7.89
CA ASN A 103 11.93 13.49 -8.23
C ASN A 103 10.54 13.88 -8.75
N ALA A 104 9.87 14.79 -8.02
CA ALA A 104 8.51 15.19 -8.32
C ALA A 104 8.40 16.06 -9.59
N ASP A 105 9.40 16.90 -9.86
CA ASP A 105 9.39 17.81 -11.01
C ASP A 105 9.51 17.06 -12.35
N THR A 106 10.24 15.95 -12.34
CA THR A 106 10.45 15.06 -13.50
C THR A 106 9.56 13.84 -13.49
N MET A 107 8.75 13.66 -12.44
CA MET A 107 7.94 12.47 -12.19
C MET A 107 8.78 11.17 -12.19
N ALA A 108 10.08 11.26 -11.87
CA ALA A 108 10.96 10.11 -11.89
C ALA A 108 10.68 9.17 -10.71
N CYS A 109 10.69 7.87 -10.98
CA CYS A 109 10.58 6.85 -9.95
C CYS A 109 11.86 6.75 -9.11
N ASN A 110 11.69 6.52 -7.81
CA ASN A 110 12.77 6.53 -6.85
C ASN A 110 13.72 5.34 -7.06
N ASN A 111 14.93 5.63 -7.53
CA ASN A 111 16.03 4.67 -7.70
C ASN A 111 15.61 3.39 -8.48
N PHE A 112 14.79 3.54 -9.51
CA PHE A 112 14.36 2.43 -10.35
C PHE A 112 15.55 1.83 -11.12
N ARG A 113 15.64 0.50 -11.16
CA ARG A 113 16.65 -0.24 -11.93
C ARG A 113 16.18 -1.65 -12.27
N TYR A 114 16.46 -2.13 -13.48
CA TYR A 114 16.22 -3.54 -13.82
C TYR A 114 17.21 -4.47 -13.12
N ALA A 115 16.77 -5.67 -12.74
CA ALA A 115 17.59 -6.60 -11.96
C ALA A 115 18.86 -7.07 -12.71
N GLY A 116 18.81 -7.15 -14.04
CA GLY A 116 19.95 -7.51 -14.89
C GLY A 116 20.84 -6.33 -15.31
N GLY A 117 20.57 -5.12 -14.82
CA GLY A 117 21.27 -3.88 -15.22
C GLY A 117 20.86 -3.34 -16.60
N SER A 118 20.51 -4.20 -17.55
CA SER A 118 19.92 -3.84 -18.85
C SER A 118 18.39 -3.89 -18.81
N SER A 119 17.74 -2.96 -19.53
CA SER A 119 16.29 -3.01 -19.72
C SER A 119 15.88 -4.20 -20.58
N PRO A 120 14.93 -5.05 -20.15
CA PRO A 120 14.28 -6.03 -21.02
C PRO A 120 13.40 -5.38 -22.08
N LEU A 121 13.07 -4.10 -21.88
CA LEU A 121 12.28 -3.24 -22.76
C LEU A 121 13.15 -2.02 -23.16
N PRO A 122 14.18 -2.19 -24.01
CA PRO A 122 15.19 -1.18 -24.26
C PRO A 122 14.71 0.07 -24.99
N THR A 123 13.62 0.01 -25.78
CA THR A 123 13.12 1.20 -26.49
C THR A 123 11.89 1.83 -25.82
N THR A 124 11.28 1.11 -24.89
CA THR A 124 10.25 1.65 -23.99
C THR A 124 10.86 2.81 -23.19
N GLY A 125 10.24 3.98 -23.31
CA GLY A 125 10.71 5.22 -22.71
C GLY A 125 10.54 5.29 -21.20
N ASP A 126 10.59 6.52 -20.67
CA ASP A 126 10.64 6.77 -19.24
C ASP A 126 9.39 6.28 -18.49
N TYR A 127 9.64 5.58 -17.39
CA TYR A 127 8.66 5.23 -16.36
C TYR A 127 8.39 6.42 -15.44
N ARG A 128 7.10 6.75 -15.27
CA ARG A 128 6.67 7.92 -14.50
C ARG A 128 5.98 7.52 -13.22
N CYS A 129 6.40 8.11 -12.11
CA CYS A 129 5.78 7.96 -10.80
C CYS A 129 5.03 9.23 -10.41
N GLU A 130 3.73 9.07 -10.16
CA GLU A 130 2.82 10.12 -9.72
C GLU A 130 2.38 9.86 -8.28
N TYR A 131 2.42 10.89 -7.43
CA TYR A 131 1.90 10.81 -6.06
C TYR A 131 0.64 11.65 -5.93
N VAL A 132 -0.51 10.98 -5.83
CA VAL A 132 -1.82 11.62 -5.75
C VAL A 132 -2.58 11.02 -4.57
N SER A 133 -3.13 11.86 -3.70
CA SER A 133 -3.98 11.42 -2.58
C SER A 133 -3.34 10.33 -1.70
N GLN A 134 -2.04 10.49 -1.40
CA GLN A 134 -1.24 9.53 -0.63
C GLN A 134 -0.98 8.17 -1.31
N VAL A 135 -1.15 8.06 -2.63
CA VAL A 135 -0.86 6.83 -3.36
C VAL A 135 0.14 7.15 -4.46
N THR A 136 1.24 6.39 -4.52
CA THR A 136 2.15 6.47 -5.68
C THR A 136 1.76 5.46 -6.74
N THR A 137 1.63 5.92 -7.98
CA THR A 137 1.41 5.08 -9.15
C THR A 137 2.55 5.28 -10.13
N MET A 138 3.23 4.19 -10.46
CA MET A 138 4.20 4.09 -11.54
C MET A 138 3.49 3.64 -12.82
N ARG A 139 3.70 4.35 -13.92
CA ARG A 139 3.14 4.04 -15.24
C ARG A 139 4.23 4.03 -16.30
N TRP A 140 4.13 3.09 -17.23
CA TRP A 140 4.93 3.11 -18.46
C TRP A 140 4.16 2.47 -19.61
N VAL A 141 4.30 3.08 -20.78
CA VAL A 141 3.65 2.67 -22.02
C VAL A 141 4.67 1.90 -22.85
N ILE A 142 4.34 0.66 -23.19
CA ILE A 142 5.23 -0.24 -23.93
C ILE A 142 5.44 0.27 -25.35
N ASN A 143 6.70 0.33 -25.78
CA ASN A 143 7.07 0.71 -27.14
C ASN A 143 8.40 0.05 -27.53
N GLU A 144 8.32 -1.17 -28.05
CA GLU A 144 9.46 -1.98 -28.49
C GLU A 144 9.65 -2.01 -30.01
N ASN A 145 8.72 -1.44 -30.78
CA ASN A 145 8.68 -1.48 -32.25
C ASN A 145 8.70 -2.92 -32.78
N ARG A 146 7.94 -3.80 -32.12
CA ARG A 146 7.84 -5.23 -32.44
C ARG A 146 6.38 -5.67 -32.35
N GLU A 147 6.03 -6.68 -33.14
CA GLU A 147 4.68 -7.27 -33.08
C GLU A 147 4.39 -7.79 -31.67
N GLU A 148 5.34 -8.50 -31.07
CA GLU A 148 5.36 -8.85 -29.65
C GLU A 148 6.49 -8.08 -28.97
N ALA A 149 6.13 -7.11 -28.13
CA ALA A 149 7.09 -6.28 -27.40
C ALA A 149 7.76 -7.07 -26.28
N TYR A 150 7.00 -7.92 -25.59
CA TYR A 150 7.54 -8.81 -24.57
C TYR A 150 6.72 -10.11 -24.47
N PRO A 151 7.39 -11.27 -24.40
CA PRO A 151 6.71 -12.55 -24.35
C PRO A 151 5.91 -12.75 -23.06
N GLN A 152 4.76 -13.41 -23.20
CA GLN A 152 4.03 -13.96 -22.05
C GLN A 152 4.91 -14.96 -21.27
N ASN A 153 4.53 -15.25 -20.02
CA ASN A 153 5.24 -16.22 -19.18
C ASN A 153 6.73 -15.91 -18.96
N THR A 154 7.16 -14.66 -19.16
CA THR A 154 8.54 -14.25 -18.93
C THR A 154 8.61 -13.17 -17.85
N ASP A 155 9.63 -13.23 -17.01
CA ASP A 155 9.77 -12.36 -15.85
C ASP A 155 10.32 -10.98 -16.22
N ILE A 156 9.56 -9.93 -15.93
CA ILE A 156 10.08 -8.58 -15.80
C ILE A 156 10.47 -8.37 -14.34
N ARG A 157 11.77 -8.17 -14.09
CA ARG A 157 12.33 -7.98 -12.75
C ARG A 157 13.00 -6.62 -12.62
N PHE A 158 12.61 -5.85 -11.61
CA PHE A 158 13.22 -4.57 -11.30
C PHE A 158 13.23 -4.31 -9.81
N LYS A 159 14.04 -3.34 -9.41
CA LYS A 159 14.10 -2.79 -8.07
C LYS A 159 13.62 -1.36 -8.10
N ILE A 160 12.90 -0.97 -7.06
CA ILE A 160 12.51 0.42 -6.82
C ILE A 160 12.73 0.75 -5.35
N ALA A 161 13.10 1.98 -5.05
CA ALA A 161 13.16 2.44 -3.67
C ALA A 161 11.81 3.04 -3.26
N THR A 162 11.48 2.92 -1.98
CA THR A 162 10.30 3.55 -1.41
C THR A 162 10.62 4.22 -0.07
N ARG A 163 9.74 5.10 0.38
CA ARG A 163 9.74 5.57 1.77
C ARG A 163 8.51 5.02 2.46
N ASN A 164 8.73 4.33 3.58
CA ASN A 164 7.66 3.79 4.41
C ASN A 164 6.74 4.91 4.90
N PRO A 165 5.42 4.67 5.02
CA PRO A 165 4.53 5.61 5.70
C PRO A 165 4.88 5.69 7.18
N ALA A 166 4.27 6.64 7.89
CA ALA A 166 4.40 6.80 9.33
C ALA A 166 3.89 5.56 10.11
N ARG A 167 2.82 4.93 9.63
CA ARG A 167 2.18 3.77 10.26
C ARG A 167 1.63 2.83 9.19
N THR A 168 1.29 1.60 9.58
CA THR A 168 0.65 0.64 8.70
C THR A 168 -0.68 1.22 8.18
N PRO A 169 -0.91 1.24 6.85
CA PRO A 169 -2.19 1.66 6.29
C PRO A 169 -3.35 0.81 6.79
N PHE A 170 -4.58 1.29 6.60
CA PHE A 170 -5.76 0.47 6.89
C PHE A 170 -5.74 -0.81 6.07
N LEU A 171 -6.35 -1.89 6.57
CA LEU A 171 -6.21 -3.22 5.99
C LEU A 171 -6.58 -3.30 4.51
N THR A 172 -7.50 -2.47 4.01
CA THR A 172 -7.89 -2.42 2.58
C THR A 172 -6.98 -1.54 1.71
N GLU A 173 -6.05 -0.82 2.33
CA GLU A 173 -5.17 0.17 1.69
C GLU A 173 -3.70 -0.28 1.69
N ASN A 174 -3.36 -1.37 2.38
CA ASN A 174 -1.99 -1.90 2.48
C ASN A 174 -1.68 -2.95 1.40
N PHE A 175 -1.95 -2.64 0.13
CA PHE A 175 -1.67 -3.55 -0.99
C PHE A 175 -0.89 -2.86 -2.10
N TRP A 176 0.11 -3.56 -2.63
CA TRP A 176 0.68 -3.31 -3.93
C TRP A 176 -0.28 -3.82 -5.00
N ARG A 177 -0.38 -3.12 -6.13
CA ARG A 177 -1.26 -3.51 -7.23
C ARG A 177 -0.49 -3.39 -8.54
N ALA A 178 -0.57 -4.41 -9.38
CA ALA A 178 -0.04 -4.39 -10.73
C ALA A 178 -1.20 -4.62 -11.71
N SER A 179 -1.21 -3.85 -12.80
CA SER A 179 -2.20 -3.98 -13.88
C SER A 179 -1.53 -3.85 -15.23
N HIS A 180 -2.00 -4.65 -16.18
CA HIS A 180 -1.70 -4.58 -17.60
C HIS A 180 -2.95 -4.15 -18.34
N LEU A 181 -2.86 -3.03 -19.06
CA LEU A 181 -3.96 -2.46 -19.84
C LEU A 181 -3.64 -2.50 -21.33
N ARG A 182 -4.69 -2.73 -22.12
CA ARG A 182 -4.68 -2.56 -23.57
C ARG A 182 -5.80 -1.59 -23.94
N GLY A 183 -5.44 -0.33 -24.18
CA GLY A 183 -6.41 0.76 -24.21
C GLY A 183 -7.16 0.87 -22.87
N ALA A 184 -8.49 0.84 -22.89
CA ALA A 184 -9.31 0.91 -21.69
C ALA A 184 -9.54 -0.46 -20.99
N LEU A 185 -9.07 -1.56 -21.57
CA LEU A 185 -9.33 -2.90 -21.06
C LEU A 185 -8.19 -3.37 -20.14
N ILE A 186 -8.53 -3.77 -18.91
CA ILE A 186 -7.60 -4.48 -18.02
C ILE A 186 -7.46 -5.91 -18.54
N LYS A 187 -6.29 -6.22 -19.07
CA LYS A 187 -5.94 -7.54 -19.59
C LYS A 187 -5.58 -8.49 -18.46
N SER A 188 -4.77 -8.02 -17.52
CA SER A 188 -4.51 -8.74 -16.27
C SER A 188 -4.22 -7.79 -15.11
N SER A 189 -4.48 -8.24 -13.89
CA SER A 189 -4.15 -7.51 -12.67
C SER A 189 -3.89 -8.46 -11.50
N HIS A 190 -3.13 -8.00 -10.51
CA HIS A 190 -2.83 -8.77 -9.30
C HIS A 190 -2.53 -7.80 -8.16
N VAL A 191 -2.85 -8.21 -6.94
CA VAL A 191 -2.51 -7.50 -5.71
C VAL A 191 -1.53 -8.33 -4.86
N HIS A 192 -0.63 -7.66 -4.18
CA HIS A 192 0.29 -8.27 -3.22
C HIS A 192 0.21 -7.50 -1.91
N GLU A 193 0.15 -8.19 -0.78
CA GLU A 193 0.08 -7.53 0.52
C GLU A 193 1.35 -6.68 0.77
N GLY A 194 1.16 -5.49 1.33
CA GLY A 194 2.25 -4.68 1.85
C GLY A 194 2.76 -5.22 3.20
N TRP A 195 3.86 -4.67 3.68
CA TRP A 195 4.39 -5.06 4.99
C TRP A 195 3.85 -4.16 6.11
N ALA A 196 3.89 -4.68 7.34
CA ALA A 196 3.58 -3.90 8.53
C ALA A 196 4.71 -2.89 8.83
N ILE A 197 4.33 -1.71 9.31
CA ILE A 197 5.24 -0.63 9.68
C ILE A 197 5.35 -0.56 11.19
N ASN A 198 6.59 -0.41 11.67
CA ASN A 198 6.92 -0.11 13.06
C ASN A 198 6.91 1.41 13.26
N PRO A 199 5.86 1.99 13.88
CA PRO A 199 5.80 3.43 14.12
C PRO A 199 6.99 3.86 14.97
N GLN A 200 7.56 5.02 14.66
CA GLN A 200 8.66 5.62 15.42
C GLN A 200 8.12 6.71 16.36
N LEU A 201 8.57 6.69 17.61
CA LEU A 201 8.43 7.84 18.50
C LEU A 201 9.28 8.99 17.94
N GLY A 202 8.69 10.18 17.87
CA GLY A 202 9.40 11.38 17.40
C GLY A 202 10.25 12.02 18.50
N GLN A 203 10.55 13.31 18.38
CA GLN A 203 11.20 14.07 19.45
C GLN A 203 10.41 13.90 20.77
N VAL A 204 10.95 13.07 21.65
CA VAL A 204 10.45 12.90 23.01
C VAL A 204 11.06 14.01 23.83
N ASP A 205 10.26 15.01 24.20
CA ASP A 205 10.68 16.09 25.11
C ASP A 205 10.23 15.74 26.52
N ILE A 206 11.14 15.13 27.28
CA ILE A 206 10.87 14.75 28.67
C ILE A 206 11.02 15.99 29.55
N GLN A 207 9.93 16.73 29.74
CA GLN A 207 9.88 17.82 30.69
C GLN A 207 9.46 17.33 32.06
N LEU A 208 10.41 17.15 32.96
CA LEU A 208 10.10 16.93 34.37
C LEU A 208 9.50 18.22 34.97
N ARG A 209 8.17 18.37 34.92
CA ARG A 209 7.45 19.43 35.61
C ARG A 209 7.25 19.07 37.08
N VAL A 210 8.33 19.07 37.85
CA VAL A 210 8.20 18.98 39.30
C VAL A 210 7.57 20.29 39.78
N GLY A 211 6.36 20.22 40.34
CA GLY A 211 5.80 21.32 41.13
C GLY A 211 6.71 21.69 42.32
N SER A 212 6.24 22.55 43.22
CA SER A 212 7.01 22.98 44.41
C SER A 212 7.36 21.87 45.40
N LYS A 213 6.91 20.63 45.15
CA LYS A 213 7.08 19.46 46.00
C LYS A 213 8.19 18.54 45.46
N ARG A 214 9.43 18.84 45.85
CA ARG A 214 10.65 18.05 45.53
C ARG A 214 11.21 17.27 46.73
N ALA A 215 10.50 17.29 47.85
CA ALA A 215 10.97 16.70 49.10
C ALA A 215 10.67 15.20 49.15
N ALA A 216 11.49 14.44 49.88
CA ALA A 216 11.21 13.04 50.18
C ALA A 216 9.83 12.89 50.84
N GLY A 217 9.04 11.91 50.40
CA GLY A 217 7.67 11.68 50.88
C GLY A 217 6.59 12.60 50.28
N SER A 218 6.93 13.42 49.28
CA SER A 218 5.96 14.25 48.56
C SER A 218 5.56 13.65 47.21
N VAL A 219 4.29 13.82 46.82
CA VAL A 219 3.79 13.41 45.50
C VAL A 219 4.20 14.48 44.48
N SER A 220 4.96 14.06 43.47
CA SER A 220 5.35 14.89 42.33
C SER A 220 4.60 14.45 41.08
N ASP A 221 4.19 15.42 40.25
CA ASP A 221 3.66 15.14 38.91
C ASP A 221 4.80 15.03 37.91
N LEU A 222 4.76 14.00 37.06
CA LEU A 222 5.71 13.81 35.97
C LEU A 222 4.95 13.93 34.64
N VAL A 223 5.28 14.95 33.85
CA VAL A 223 4.63 15.20 32.57
C VAL A 223 5.56 14.76 31.44
N LEU A 224 5.19 13.68 30.75
CA LEU A 224 5.90 13.22 29.55
C LEU A 224 5.22 13.84 28.33
N THR A 225 5.95 14.69 27.59
CA THR A 225 5.44 15.25 26.33
C THR A 225 6.26 14.67 25.18
N SER A 226 5.60 14.10 24.17
CA SER A 226 6.27 13.62 22.97
C SER A 226 5.57 14.23 21.77
N THR A 227 6.34 14.70 20.80
CA THR A 227 5.82 15.00 19.47
C THR A 227 6.15 13.80 18.59
N PRO A 228 5.21 12.85 18.40
CA PRO A 228 5.46 11.68 17.58
C PRO A 228 5.75 12.09 16.12
N VAL A 229 6.78 11.49 15.50
CA VAL A 229 6.96 11.53 14.04
C VAL A 229 5.91 10.65 13.36
N SER A 230 5.38 9.66 14.09
CA SER A 230 4.25 8.82 13.71
C SER A 230 3.47 8.35 14.93
N ASP A 231 2.15 8.28 14.81
CA ASP A 231 1.23 7.85 15.87
C ASP A 231 1.58 6.42 16.34
N ALA A 232 2.14 6.30 17.54
CA ALA A 232 2.47 5.01 18.13
C ALA A 232 1.22 4.44 18.81
N GLY A 233 0.85 3.18 18.49
CA GLY A 233 -0.42 2.60 18.90
C GLY A 233 -0.66 2.54 20.42
N ALA A 234 0.41 2.47 21.22
CA ALA A 234 0.35 2.63 22.67
C ALA A 234 1.73 3.05 23.23
N PRO A 235 1.84 4.19 23.93
CA PRO A 235 3.04 4.51 24.70
C PRO A 235 3.07 3.70 26.01
N ARG A 236 4.25 3.20 26.40
CA ARG A 236 4.51 2.65 27.74
C ARG A 236 5.63 3.46 28.39
N ALA A 237 5.40 3.92 29.63
CA ALA A 237 6.42 4.50 30.48
C ALA A 237 6.72 3.53 31.63
N GLU A 238 8.00 3.30 31.92
CA GLU A 238 8.45 2.43 32.99
C GLU A 238 9.54 3.15 33.80
N ALA A 239 9.33 3.30 35.12
CA ALA A 239 10.32 3.86 36.03
C ALA A 239 11.28 2.74 36.44
N LEU A 240 12.53 2.81 35.97
CA LEU A 240 13.52 1.74 36.22
C LEU A 240 14.29 1.95 37.54
N LEU A 241 14.39 3.19 38.03
CA LEU A 241 15.10 3.55 39.26
C LEU A 241 14.53 4.84 39.90
N PRO A 242 14.62 4.99 41.25
CA PRO A 242 14.92 3.94 42.23
C PRO A 242 13.73 2.99 42.40
N ALA A 243 13.98 1.79 42.92
CA ALA A 243 13.01 0.69 43.09
C ALA A 243 11.87 0.96 44.10
N GLU A 244 11.67 2.21 44.54
CA GLU A 244 10.67 2.61 45.54
C GLU A 244 9.51 3.46 44.96
N PHE A 245 9.33 3.44 43.64
CA PHE A 245 8.16 4.02 42.96
C PHE A 245 7.10 2.97 42.63
#